data_AF-A0A0F3IHC7-F1
#
_entry.id   AF-A0A0F3IHC7-F1
#
_cell.length_a   1.000
_cell.length_b   1.000
_cell.length_c   1.000
_cell.angle_alpha   90.00
_cell.angle_beta   90.00
_cell.angle_gamma   90.00
#
_symmetry.space_group_name_H-M   'P 1'
#
loop_
_entity.id
_entity.type
_entity.pdbx_description
1 polymer ?
#
loop_
_entity_poly.entity_id
_entity_poly.type
_entity_poly.pdbx_seq_one_letter_code
_entity_poly.pdbx_strand_id
1 'polypeptide(L)'
;MTMTSMHRLIWLGLLLLPRLASSNGLVTDGSVGAAKTLTGDYVLIPQSLGTTTGRNLFHSFTDFSIKPGQIVEFTGSAALKKRYYSCHWLRTLDD
;
A
#
# COMPACT_ATOMS: atom_id res chain seq x y z
N MET A 1 -25.18 14.78 -53.60
CA MET A 1 -23.80 14.33 -53.25
C MET A 1 -23.65 14.41 -51.74
N THR A 2 -23.83 13.29 -51.04
CA THR A 2 -23.78 13.20 -49.58
C THR A 2 -22.35 12.94 -49.11
N MET A 3 -21.79 13.87 -48.33
CA MET A 3 -20.47 13.73 -47.70
C MET A 3 -20.58 12.81 -46.47
N THR A 4 -20.41 11.50 -46.67
CA THR A 4 -20.23 10.52 -45.58
C THR A 4 -18.82 9.92 -45.66
N SER A 5 -17.80 10.65 -45.20
CA SER A 5 -16.45 10.05 -45.12
C SER A 5 -15.54 10.79 -44.13
N MET A 6 -15.95 10.93 -42.87
CA MET A 6 -15.09 11.44 -41.81
C MET A 6 -15.36 10.77 -40.44
N HIS A 7 -15.67 9.47 -40.43
CA HIS A 7 -15.87 8.72 -39.16
C HIS A 7 -15.01 7.46 -39.05
N ARG A 8 -14.16 7.18 -40.04
CA ARG A 8 -13.43 5.92 -40.17
C ARG A 8 -12.03 5.90 -39.54
N LEU A 9 -11.59 6.99 -38.91
CA LEU A 9 -10.26 7.11 -38.30
C LEU A 9 -10.27 7.19 -36.76
N ILE A 10 -11.45 7.22 -36.13
CA ILE A 10 -11.57 7.37 -34.67
C ILE A 10 -11.54 6.00 -33.94
N TRP A 11 -11.58 4.87 -34.66
CA TRP A 11 -11.79 3.54 -34.06
C TRP A 11 -10.53 2.70 -33.77
N LEU A 12 -9.31 3.20 -33.99
CA LEU A 12 -8.08 2.43 -33.73
C LEU A 12 -7.12 3.04 -32.68
N GLY A 13 -7.44 4.21 -32.12
CA GLY A 13 -6.55 4.93 -31.19
C GLY A 13 -6.75 4.64 -29.70
N LEU A 14 -7.80 3.92 -29.30
CA LEU A 14 -8.20 3.81 -27.88
C LEU A 14 -7.53 2.64 -27.11
N LEU A 15 -6.60 1.90 -27.72
CA LEU A 15 -6.10 0.64 -27.16
C LEU A 15 -4.68 0.74 -26.57
N LEU A 16 -4.33 1.89 -25.97
CA LEU A 16 -3.04 2.09 -25.30
C LEU A 16 -3.22 2.88 -23.99
N LEU A 17 -4.23 2.54 -23.20
CA LEU A 17 -4.23 2.96 -21.79
C LEU A 17 -3.13 2.15 -21.07
N PRO A 18 -2.09 2.79 -20.52
CA PRO A 18 -1.14 2.10 -19.66
C PRO A 18 -1.91 1.51 -18.49
N ARG A 19 -1.76 0.20 -18.26
CA ARG A 19 -2.22 -0.43 -17.03
C ARG A 19 -1.40 0.18 -15.91
N LEU A 20 -1.99 1.12 -15.16
CA LEU A 20 -1.41 1.58 -13.91
C LEU A 20 -1.25 0.34 -13.02
N ALA A 21 -0.01 -0.08 -12.83
CA ALA A 21 0.33 -1.08 -11.83
C ALA A 21 0.01 -0.45 -10.48
N SER A 22 -1.19 -0.69 -9.96
CA SER A 22 -1.52 -0.38 -8.59
C SER A 22 -0.58 -1.23 -7.73
N SER A 23 0.35 -0.57 -7.03
CA SER A 23 1.12 -1.19 -5.97
C SER A 23 0.12 -1.57 -4.88
N ASN A 24 -0.43 -2.78 -4.97
CA ASN A 24 -1.13 -3.39 -3.87
C ASN A 24 -0.05 -4.03 -3.00
N GLY A 25 0.43 -3.29 -2.01
CA GLY A 25 1.56 -3.72 -1.20
C GLY A 25 1.36 -3.46 0.28
N LEU A 26 1.81 -4.40 1.08
CA LEU A 26 2.16 -4.15 2.47
C LEU A 26 3.68 -4.03 2.49
N VAL A 27 4.19 -2.82 2.31
CA VAL A 27 5.63 -2.57 2.16
C VAL A 27 6.12 -1.81 3.38
N THR A 28 6.90 -2.46 4.25
CA THR A 28 7.59 -1.75 5.33
C THR A 28 8.77 -0.98 4.77
N ASP A 29 8.93 0.27 5.21
CA ASP A 29 9.90 1.22 4.65
C ASP A 29 11.31 1.14 5.28
N GLY A 30 11.43 0.42 6.40
CA GLY A 30 12.68 0.26 7.15
C GLY A 30 12.96 1.33 8.21
N SER A 31 12.13 2.37 8.34
CA SER A 31 12.40 3.51 9.24
C SER A 31 12.34 3.12 10.73
N VAL A 32 11.44 2.21 11.10
CA VAL A 32 11.33 1.67 12.47
C VAL A 32 11.37 0.15 12.50
N GLY A 33 12.08 -0.49 11.57
CA GLY A 33 12.16 -1.96 11.50
C GLY A 33 12.81 -2.47 10.24
N ALA A 34 12.59 -3.75 9.90
CA ALA A 34 13.07 -4.32 8.65
C ALA A 34 12.18 -3.87 7.47
N ALA A 35 12.78 -3.39 6.39
CA ALA A 35 12.08 -3.12 5.13
C ALA A 35 11.75 -4.43 4.42
N LYS A 36 10.48 -4.64 4.10
CA LYS A 36 9.97 -5.90 3.53
C LYS A 36 8.67 -5.67 2.78
N THR A 37 8.59 -6.26 1.59
CA THR A 37 7.35 -6.39 0.84
C THR A 37 6.63 -7.65 1.29
N LEU A 38 5.43 -7.49 1.83
CA LEU A 38 4.56 -8.58 2.27
C LEU A 38 3.45 -8.77 1.23
N THR A 39 3.25 -10.02 0.82
CA THR A 39 2.29 -10.42 -0.21
C THR A 39 1.54 -11.68 0.23
N GLY A 40 0.37 -11.90 -0.36
CA GLY A 40 -0.50 -13.04 -0.06
C GLY A 40 -1.86 -12.61 0.52
N ASP A 41 -2.81 -13.53 0.52
CA ASP A 41 -4.16 -13.30 1.05
C ASP A 41 -4.20 -13.32 2.58
N TYR A 42 -3.24 -13.99 3.20
CA TYR A 42 -3.01 -13.95 4.65
C TYR A 42 -1.60 -13.45 4.94
N VAL A 43 -1.48 -12.32 5.61
CA VAL A 43 -0.19 -11.68 5.89
C VAL A 43 0.01 -11.51 7.39
N LEU A 44 1.06 -12.15 7.90
CA LEU A 44 1.52 -12.01 9.27
C LEU A 44 2.55 -10.88 9.38
N ILE A 45 2.25 -9.91 10.25
CA ILE A 45 3.16 -8.81 10.62
C ILE A 45 3.59 -9.03 12.07
N PRO A 46 4.71 -9.75 12.31
CA PRO A 46 5.21 -9.97 13.66
C PRO A 46 5.84 -8.70 14.22
N GLN A 47 5.87 -8.61 15.55
CA GLN A 47 6.54 -7.56 16.32
C GLN A 47 8.00 -7.36 15.88
N SER A 48 8.69 -8.40 15.42
CA SER A 48 10.07 -8.31 14.92
C SER A 48 10.24 -7.47 13.65
N LEU A 49 9.15 -7.17 12.92
CA LEU A 49 9.16 -6.23 11.80
C LEU A 49 9.06 -4.77 12.23
N GLY A 50 8.94 -4.50 13.53
CA GLY A 50 8.82 -3.16 14.08
C GLY A 50 9.82 -2.92 15.20
N THR A 51 9.79 -1.70 15.74
CA THR A 51 10.63 -1.28 16.85
C THR A 51 9.74 -0.98 18.04
N THR A 52 10.17 -1.42 19.22
CA THR A 52 9.46 -1.15 20.47
C THR A 52 10.14 -0.01 21.21
N THR A 53 9.40 1.07 21.50
CA THR A 53 9.87 2.17 22.35
C THR A 53 8.93 2.28 23.56
N GLY A 54 9.44 1.92 24.73
CA GLY A 54 8.65 1.78 25.94
C GLY A 54 7.61 0.66 25.81
N ARG A 55 6.32 1.01 25.88
CA ARG A 55 5.19 0.08 25.72
C ARG A 55 4.54 0.15 24.34
N ASN A 56 5.14 0.87 23.40
CA ASN A 56 4.57 1.07 22.07
C ASN A 56 5.39 0.29 21.03
N LEU A 57 4.71 -0.45 20.18
CA LEU A 57 5.28 -1.11 19.01
C LEU A 57 4.95 -0.28 17.77
N PHE A 58 6.00 0.10 17.05
CA PHE A 58 5.95 0.95 15.87
C PHE A 58 6.26 0.12 14.62
N HIS A 59 5.42 0.26 13.60
CA HIS A 59 5.68 -0.20 12.24
C HIS A 59 5.51 0.98 11.27
N SER A 60 6.42 1.09 10.31
CA SER A 60 6.40 2.12 9.27
C SER A 60 6.24 1.47 7.91
N PHE A 61 5.35 2.04 7.11
CA PHE A 61 4.98 1.51 5.80
C PHE A 61 5.15 2.57 4.72
N THR A 62 5.81 2.20 3.63
CA THR A 62 5.81 2.97 2.38
C THR A 62 4.44 2.88 1.73
N ASP A 63 3.88 1.68 1.68
CA ASP A 63 2.56 1.39 1.15
C ASP A 63 1.85 0.44 2.12
N PHE A 64 0.61 0.77 2.45
CA PHE A 64 -0.25 -0.07 3.27
C PHE A 64 -1.62 -0.15 2.61
N SER A 65 -1.77 -1.12 1.69
CA SER A 65 -3.03 -1.40 1.00
C SER A 65 -3.46 -2.84 1.26
N ILE A 66 -4.72 -3.00 1.68
CA ILE A 66 -5.33 -4.32 1.94
C ILE A 66 -6.32 -4.61 0.81
N LYS A 67 -6.14 -5.74 0.12
CA LYS A 67 -7.06 -6.20 -0.94
C LYS A 67 -8.38 -6.71 -0.34
N PRO A 68 -9.50 -6.64 -1.06
CA PRO A 68 -10.74 -7.32 -0.65
C PRO A 68 -10.49 -8.80 -0.40
N GLY A 69 -10.87 -9.29 0.79
CA GLY A 69 -10.64 -10.67 1.22
C GLY A 69 -9.24 -10.96 1.77
N GLN A 70 -8.32 -9.99 1.73
CA GLN A 70 -7.02 -10.13 2.36
C GLN A 70 -7.12 -9.92 3.88
N ILE A 71 -6.45 -10.80 4.62
CA ILE A 71 -6.36 -10.79 6.07
C ILE A 71 -4.93 -10.39 6.44
N VAL A 72 -4.81 -9.39 7.32
CA VAL A 72 -3.53 -8.95 7.87
C VAL A 72 -3.57 -9.16 9.38
N GLU A 73 -2.72 -10.04 9.89
CA GLU A 73 -2.62 -10.35 11.30
C GLU A 73 -1.35 -9.75 11.91
N PHE A 74 -1.51 -8.92 12.94
CA PHE A 74 -0.39 -8.39 13.71
C PHE A 74 -0.15 -9.24 14.95
N THR A 75 1.02 -9.88 15.04
CA THR A 75 1.39 -10.72 16.19
C THR A 75 2.46 -10.04 17.05
N GLY A 76 2.36 -10.17 18.37
CA GLY A 76 3.27 -9.53 19.31
C GLY A 76 2.87 -9.76 20.76
N SER A 77 3.72 -9.31 21.68
CA SER A 77 3.44 -9.43 23.11
C SER A 77 2.16 -8.68 23.50
N ALA A 78 1.29 -9.32 24.27
CA ALA A 78 0.04 -8.75 24.77
C ALA A 78 0.24 -7.49 25.65
N ALA A 79 1.47 -7.28 26.16
CA ALA A 79 1.81 -6.12 26.97
C ALA A 79 2.02 -4.82 26.16
N LEU A 80 2.14 -4.91 24.83
CA LEU A 80 2.49 -3.81 23.95
C LEU A 80 1.27 -3.19 23.25
N LYS A 81 1.24 -1.86 23.17
CA LYS A 81 0.28 -1.10 22.37
C LYS A 81 0.78 -0.99 20.93
N LYS A 82 -0.06 -1.38 19.97
CA LYS A 82 0.25 -1.32 18.52
C LYS A 82 -0.05 0.09 17.99
N ARG A 83 0.91 0.74 17.33
CA ARG A 83 0.73 2.05 16.69
C ARG A 83 1.28 2.04 15.27
N TYR A 84 0.50 2.57 14.33
CA TYR A 84 0.84 2.60 12.90
C TYR A 84 1.22 4.00 12.46
N TYR A 85 2.29 4.12 11.68
CA TYR A 85 2.68 5.35 11.00
C TYR A 85 2.72 5.09 9.50
N SER A 86 1.99 5.91 8.74
CA SER A 86 2.05 5.90 7.28
C SER A 86 2.85 7.11 6.82
N CYS A 87 3.86 6.89 6.00
CA CYS A 87 4.74 7.94 5.49
C CYS A 87 4.03 8.92 4.55
N HIS A 88 2.77 8.66 4.17
CA HIS A 88 1.93 9.59 3.40
C HIS A 88 1.26 10.68 4.27
N TRP A 89 1.09 10.46 5.59
CA TRP A 89 0.36 11.37 6.49
C TRP A 89 1.25 12.22 7.40
N LEU A 90 2.58 12.11 7.30
CA LEU A 90 3.52 12.89 8.11
C LEU A 90 3.84 14.28 7.53
N ARG A 91 2.92 14.86 6.74
CA ARG A 91 3.00 16.26 6.25
C ARG A 91 1.86 17.14 6.74
N THR A 92 0.95 16.63 7.57
CA THR A 92 -0.29 17.35 7.94
C THR A 92 -0.52 17.42 9.45
N LEU A 93 0.55 17.44 10.26
CA LEU A 93 0.48 17.64 11.70
C LEU A 93 1.41 18.76 12.20
N ASP A 94 1.78 19.69 11.31
CA ASP A 94 2.59 20.88 11.64
C ASP A 94 1.95 22.19 11.10
N ASP A 95 0.63 22.25 10.95
CA ASP A 95 -0.13 23.49 10.72
C ASP A 95 -1.26 23.65 11.75
#